data_AF-A0A3E0AFJ8-F1
#
_entry.id   AF-A0A3E0AFJ8-F1
#
_cell.length_a   1.000
_cell.length_b   1.000
_cell.length_c   1.000
_cell.angle_alpha   90.00
_cell.angle_beta   90.00
_cell.angle_gamma   90.00
#
_symmetry.space_group_name_H-M   'P 1'
#
loop_
_entity.id
_entity.type
_entity.pdbx_description
1 polymer ?
#
loop_
_entity_poly.entity_id
_entity_poly.type
_entity_poly.pdbx_seq_one_letter_code
_entity_poly.pdbx_strand_id
1 'polypeptide(L)'
;MYCLYCGRELFKNARYCAFCGQEVDPQNQDLEKTEPILWEYGFFRRCWEHKKGGRWYISDNQNEYDIRQINWANDQNEFLPIIQERIDKGWELVTQPGPGSYYMGKDFDSLGTWYEVRAFVVDFRRVQKNSLSEKEQYLVGEWYSTNEPVFINPFNQNKKIKRDQLIFHSDRRFIYRPRYGNEYNGVFHEEEGDLYLSLRFPMEYDYKCKKMKIKISFNDIDLICDKGIYRRA
;
A
#
# COMPACT_ATOMS: atom_id res chain seq x y z
N MET A 1 -9.52 9.57 -24.31
CA MET A 1 -10.79 10.15 -23.82
C MET A 1 -10.44 11.33 -22.91
N TYR A 2 -11.26 12.37 -22.78
CA TYR A 2 -10.99 13.48 -21.85
C TYR A 2 -11.99 13.48 -20.69
N CYS A 3 -11.57 13.93 -19.52
CA CYS A 3 -12.43 14.10 -18.36
C CYS A 3 -13.42 15.23 -18.58
N LEU A 4 -14.71 14.95 -18.44
CA LEU A 4 -15.78 15.95 -18.59
C LEU A 4 -15.74 17.06 -17.53
N TYR A 5 -15.10 16.80 -16.38
CA TYR A 5 -15.04 17.75 -15.26
C TYR A 5 -13.83 18.68 -15.33
N CYS A 6 -12.67 18.19 -15.77
CA CYS A 6 -11.42 18.97 -15.75
C CYS A 6 -10.73 19.11 -17.11
N GLY A 7 -11.31 18.55 -18.19
CA GLY A 7 -10.80 18.67 -19.56
C GLY A 7 -9.46 17.99 -19.84
N ARG A 8 -8.92 17.21 -18.89
CA ARG A 8 -7.62 16.51 -19.05
C ARG A 8 -7.79 15.12 -19.63
N GLU A 9 -6.77 14.66 -20.36
CA GLU A 9 -6.79 13.34 -20.99
C GLU A 9 -6.83 12.23 -19.93
N LEU A 10 -7.61 11.18 -20.22
CA LEU A 10 -7.84 10.01 -19.39
C LEU A 10 -7.17 8.79 -20.00
N PHE A 11 -6.67 7.92 -19.11
CA PHE A 11 -6.16 6.61 -19.47
C PHE A 11 -7.28 5.69 -19.96
N LYS A 12 -6.92 4.74 -20.84
CA LYS A 12 -7.86 3.73 -21.35
C LYS A 12 -8.42 2.94 -20.15
N ASN A 13 -9.74 2.78 -20.07
CA ASN A 13 -10.46 2.09 -18.98
C ASN A 13 -10.34 2.72 -17.58
N ALA A 14 -9.93 4.00 -17.46
CA ALA A 14 -9.85 4.67 -16.16
C ALA A 14 -11.25 4.86 -15.56
N ARG A 15 -11.47 4.32 -14.35
CA ARG A 15 -12.73 4.51 -13.61
C ARG A 15 -12.85 5.91 -12.99
N TYR A 16 -11.73 6.50 -12.60
CA TYR A 16 -11.65 7.83 -12.00
C TYR A 16 -10.63 8.68 -12.75
N CYS A 17 -10.90 9.98 -12.83
CA CYS A 17 -9.93 10.94 -13.33
C CYS A 17 -8.81 11.13 -12.30
N ALA A 18 -7.57 10.92 -12.71
CA ALA A 18 -6.40 11.12 -11.86
C ALA A 18 -6.22 12.56 -11.37
N PHE A 19 -6.72 13.53 -12.13
CA PHE A 19 -6.49 14.95 -11.87
C PHE A 19 -7.57 15.62 -11.04
N CYS A 20 -8.83 15.17 -11.13
CA CYS A 20 -9.92 15.78 -10.37
C CYS A 20 -10.64 14.78 -9.46
N GLY A 21 -10.31 13.49 -9.54
CA GLY A 21 -10.89 12.42 -8.75
C GLY A 21 -12.32 12.04 -9.14
N GLN A 22 -12.95 12.74 -10.09
CA GLN A 22 -14.33 12.44 -10.49
C GLN A 22 -14.42 11.11 -11.23
N GLU A 23 -15.52 10.39 -10.99
CA GLU A 23 -15.83 9.16 -11.70
C GLU A 23 -16.02 9.45 -13.19
N VAL A 24 -15.43 8.60 -14.02
CA VAL A 24 -15.56 8.65 -15.47
C VAL A 24 -16.70 7.72 -15.85
N ASP A 25 -17.63 8.21 -16.66
CA ASP A 25 -18.82 7.45 -17.06
C ASP A 25 -18.45 6.07 -17.68
N PRO A 26 -18.87 4.96 -17.06
CA PRO A 26 -18.62 3.62 -17.56
C PRO A 26 -19.24 3.35 -18.93
N GLN A 27 -20.30 4.07 -19.32
CA GLN A 27 -21.04 3.82 -20.56
C GLN A 27 -20.26 4.17 -21.84
N ASN A 28 -19.14 4.91 -21.72
CA ASN A 28 -18.25 5.23 -22.84
C ASN A 28 -16.97 4.38 -22.88
N GLN A 29 -16.88 3.32 -22.06
CA GLN A 29 -15.74 2.41 -22.09
C GLN A 29 -16.11 1.20 -22.95
N ASP A 30 -15.44 1.04 -24.09
CA ASP A 30 -15.47 -0.20 -24.88
C ASP A 30 -14.91 -1.34 -24.03
N LEU A 31 -15.79 -1.99 -23.27
CA LEU A 31 -15.48 -3.18 -22.48
C LEU A 31 -15.37 -4.36 -23.43
N GLU A 32 -14.23 -4.45 -24.14
CA GLU A 32 -13.84 -5.70 -24.78
C GLU A 32 -13.78 -6.79 -23.70
N LYS A 33 -14.66 -7.80 -23.83
CA LYS A 33 -14.69 -8.99 -22.97
C LYS A 33 -13.36 -9.73 -23.11
N THR A 34 -12.43 -9.35 -22.26
CA THR A 34 -11.12 -9.97 -22.12
C THR A 34 -11.20 -11.07 -21.06
N GLU A 35 -10.36 -12.08 -21.22
CA GLU A 35 -10.18 -13.17 -20.24
C GLU A 35 -10.00 -12.62 -18.81
N PRO A 36 -10.30 -13.40 -17.75
CA PRO A 36 -10.12 -12.94 -16.38
C PRO A 36 -8.67 -12.48 -16.15
N ILE A 37 -8.50 -11.15 -16.08
CA ILE A 37 -7.23 -10.49 -15.83
C ILE A 37 -6.88 -10.67 -14.35
N LEU A 38 -5.70 -11.25 -14.08
CA LEU A 38 -5.13 -11.20 -12.73
C LEU A 38 -4.66 -9.78 -12.44
N TRP A 39 -5.08 -9.23 -11.30
CA TRP A 39 -4.77 -7.86 -10.90
C TRP A 39 -3.73 -7.85 -9.78
N GLU A 40 -2.70 -7.03 -9.95
CA GLU A 40 -1.84 -6.61 -8.85
C GLU A 40 -2.45 -5.37 -8.21
N TYR A 41 -2.55 -5.35 -6.87
CA TYR A 41 -3.09 -4.21 -6.12
C TYR A 41 -1.99 -3.48 -5.38
N GLY A 42 -2.03 -2.16 -5.44
CA GLY A 42 -1.15 -1.27 -4.72
C GLY A 42 -1.98 -0.22 -3.98
N PHE A 43 -1.39 0.41 -2.97
CA PHE A 43 -2.03 1.56 -2.32
C PHE A 43 -1.00 2.65 -2.10
N PHE A 44 -1.47 3.89 -2.14
CA PHE A 44 -0.77 5.06 -1.65
C PHE A 44 -1.50 5.52 -0.40
N ARG A 45 -0.75 5.71 0.69
CA ARG A 45 -1.30 6.24 1.93
C ARG A 45 -0.36 7.27 2.52
N ARG A 46 -0.89 8.47 2.78
CA ARG A 46 -0.25 9.49 3.60
C ARG A 46 -1.06 9.61 4.88
N CYS A 47 -0.40 9.55 6.03
CA CYS A 47 -1.02 9.84 7.32
C CYS A 47 -0.32 11.05 7.91
N TRP A 48 -1.09 11.89 8.60
CA TRP A 48 -0.53 13.00 9.36
C TRP A 48 -0.67 12.73 10.85
N GLU A 49 0.35 13.13 11.60
CA GLU A 49 0.25 13.21 13.06
C GLU A 49 -0.78 14.27 13.46
N HIS A 50 -1.23 14.19 14.71
CA HIS A 50 -2.15 15.18 15.26
C HIS A 50 -1.61 16.61 15.13
N LYS A 51 -2.46 17.47 14.54
CA LYS A 51 -2.21 18.86 14.17
C LYS A 51 -1.19 19.08 13.06
N LYS A 52 -0.76 18.02 12.35
CA LYS A 52 0.22 18.13 11.25
C LYS A 52 -0.40 18.08 9.85
N GLY A 53 -1.63 17.60 9.71
CA GLY A 53 -2.37 17.54 8.43
C GLY A 53 -3.10 18.82 8.04
N GLY A 54 -2.81 19.92 8.74
CA GLY A 54 -3.59 21.15 8.66
C GLY A 54 -4.87 21.06 9.49
N ARG A 55 -5.20 22.15 10.19
CA ARG A 55 -6.48 22.34 10.87
C ARG A 55 -7.24 23.45 10.16
N TRP A 56 -8.50 23.19 9.88
CA TRP A 56 -9.34 24.10 9.12
C TRP A 56 -10.58 24.40 9.92
N TYR A 57 -10.71 25.65 10.33
CA TYR A 57 -11.85 26.13 11.09
C TYR A 57 -13.03 26.34 10.16
N ILE A 58 -14.19 25.80 10.54
CA ILE A 58 -15.45 26.04 9.86
C ILE A 58 -15.92 27.44 10.26
N SER A 59 -16.00 28.36 9.30
CA SER A 59 -16.69 29.63 9.51
C SER A 59 -18.21 29.43 9.45
N ASP A 60 -18.98 30.37 10.00
CA ASP A 60 -20.45 30.28 10.10
C ASP A 60 -21.17 30.05 8.75
N ASN A 61 -20.50 30.33 7.62
CA ASN A 61 -21.04 30.19 6.26
C ASN A 61 -20.41 29.05 5.45
N GLN A 62 -19.55 28.23 6.04
CA GLN A 62 -18.91 27.11 5.35
C GLN A 62 -19.50 25.80 5.84
N ASN A 63 -19.70 24.87 4.91
CA ASN A 63 -20.02 23.50 5.26
C ASN A 63 -18.78 22.60 5.08
N GLU A 64 -18.92 21.34 5.48
CA GLU A 64 -17.87 20.34 5.34
C GLU A 64 -17.39 20.17 3.88
N TYR A 65 -18.32 20.26 2.92
CA TYR A 65 -18.00 20.09 1.51
C TYR A 65 -17.09 21.21 1.00
N ASP A 66 -17.32 22.47 1.39
CA ASP A 66 -16.48 23.60 0.99
C ASP A 66 -15.04 23.43 1.47
N ILE A 67 -14.86 22.99 2.72
CA ILE A 67 -13.54 22.73 3.31
C ILE A 67 -12.85 21.57 2.60
N ARG A 68 -13.60 20.50 2.27
CA ARG A 68 -13.07 19.38 1.50
C ARG A 68 -12.56 19.83 0.13
N GLN A 69 -13.27 20.71 -0.57
CA GLN A 69 -12.85 21.22 -1.88
C GLN A 69 -11.60 22.10 -1.79
N ILE A 70 -11.54 23.00 -0.81
CA ILE A 70 -10.36 23.86 -0.60
C ILE A 70 -9.12 23.02 -0.26
N ASN A 71 -9.28 22.03 0.63
CA ASN A 71 -8.19 21.15 1.03
C ASN A 71 -7.74 20.26 -0.12
N TRP A 72 -8.68 19.75 -0.90
CA TRP A 72 -8.39 18.94 -2.05
C TRP A 72 -7.44 19.64 -3.02
N ALA A 73 -7.63 20.94 -3.29
CA ALA A 73 -6.72 21.70 -4.16
C ALA A 73 -5.28 21.77 -3.59
N ASN A 74 -5.11 21.90 -2.28
CA ASN A 74 -3.80 21.92 -1.63
C ASN A 74 -3.15 20.53 -1.62
N ASP A 75 -3.91 19.53 -1.20
CA ASP A 75 -3.51 18.12 -1.14
C ASP A 75 -3.14 17.59 -2.54
N GLN A 76 -3.85 18.04 -3.57
CA GLN A 76 -3.55 17.71 -4.96
C GLN A 76 -2.13 18.08 -5.36
N ASN A 77 -1.62 19.24 -4.95
CA ASN A 77 -0.25 19.63 -5.32
C ASN A 77 0.80 18.70 -4.71
N GLU A 78 0.55 18.15 -3.51
CA GLU A 78 1.45 17.20 -2.86
C GLU A 78 1.32 15.78 -3.48
N PHE A 79 0.10 15.34 -3.77
CA PHE A 79 -0.16 13.93 -4.11
C PHE A 79 -0.29 13.63 -5.60
N LEU A 80 -0.73 14.60 -6.41
CA LEU A 80 -0.86 14.38 -7.85
C LEU A 80 0.45 13.94 -8.50
N PRO A 81 1.64 14.47 -8.17
CA PRO A 81 2.88 13.97 -8.74
C PRO A 81 3.11 12.47 -8.46
N ILE A 82 2.81 12.01 -7.24
CA ILE A 82 2.99 10.61 -6.82
C ILE A 82 1.95 9.69 -7.49
N ILE A 83 0.70 10.16 -7.57
CA ILE A 83 -0.37 9.44 -8.26
C ILE A 83 -0.03 9.33 -9.76
N GLN A 84 0.39 10.44 -10.37
CA GLN A 84 0.76 10.49 -11.78
C GLN A 84 1.93 9.56 -12.08
N GLU A 85 2.99 9.57 -11.26
CA GLU A 85 4.13 8.66 -11.41
C GLU A 85 3.70 7.19 -11.44
N ARG A 86 2.75 6.80 -10.58
CA ARG A 86 2.20 5.43 -10.61
C ARG A 86 1.42 5.16 -11.88
N ILE A 87 0.61 6.11 -12.33
CA ILE A 87 -0.17 5.90 -13.53
C ILE A 87 0.74 5.80 -14.76
N ASP A 88 1.80 6.60 -14.82
CA ASP A 88 2.85 6.51 -15.85
C ASP A 88 3.55 5.14 -15.84
N LYS A 89 3.63 4.48 -14.67
CA LYS A 89 4.10 3.09 -14.48
C LYS A 89 3.03 2.03 -14.82
N GLY A 90 1.89 2.42 -15.38
CA GLY A 90 0.81 1.53 -15.81
C GLY A 90 -0.19 1.13 -14.71
N TRP A 91 -0.25 1.87 -13.61
CA TRP A 91 -1.26 1.67 -12.57
C TRP A 91 -2.57 2.40 -12.88
N GLU A 92 -3.69 1.76 -12.60
CA GLU A 92 -5.05 2.29 -12.68
C GLU A 92 -5.59 2.62 -11.29
N LEU A 93 -6.38 3.69 -11.19
CA LEU A 93 -7.08 4.06 -9.96
C LEU A 93 -8.28 3.14 -9.71
N VAL A 94 -8.32 2.55 -8.52
CA VAL A 94 -9.43 1.69 -8.04
C VAL A 94 -10.42 2.50 -7.21
N THR A 95 -9.92 3.47 -6.46
CA THR A 95 -10.74 4.39 -5.65
C THR A 95 -10.57 5.81 -6.13
N GLN A 96 -11.57 6.65 -5.83
CA GLN A 96 -11.46 8.09 -6.01
C GLN A 96 -10.28 8.62 -5.18
N PRO A 97 -9.31 9.31 -5.80
CA PRO A 97 -8.30 10.07 -5.09
C PRO A 97 -8.96 11.07 -4.13
N GLY A 98 -8.63 10.97 -2.84
CA GLY A 98 -9.28 11.78 -1.82
C GLY A 98 -8.76 11.51 -0.40
N PRO A 99 -9.13 12.38 0.55
CA PRO A 99 -8.84 12.11 1.95
C PRO A 99 -9.68 10.92 2.43
N GLY A 100 -9.01 9.89 2.95
CA GLY A 100 -9.62 8.66 3.45
C GLY A 100 -10.03 8.72 4.92
N SER A 101 -9.60 9.77 5.66
CA SER A 101 -10.01 9.97 7.05
C SER A 101 -9.92 11.44 7.45
N TYR A 102 -10.97 11.91 8.12
CA TYR A 102 -11.03 13.23 8.75
C TYR A 102 -11.27 13.07 10.24
N TYR A 103 -10.74 14.01 11.01
CA TYR A 103 -11.08 14.20 12.41
C TYR A 103 -11.74 15.56 12.57
N MET A 104 -12.93 15.56 13.17
CA MET A 104 -13.64 16.79 13.53
C MET A 104 -13.45 17.04 15.02
N GLY A 105 -12.96 18.24 15.35
CA GLY A 105 -12.79 18.67 16.73
C GLY A 105 -13.55 19.96 17.00
N LYS A 106 -13.82 20.21 18.29
CA LYS A 106 -14.20 21.52 18.78
C LYS A 106 -13.12 21.97 19.75
N ASP A 107 -12.59 23.16 19.54
CA ASP A 107 -11.76 23.78 20.57
C ASP A 107 -12.71 24.38 21.61
N PHE A 108 -12.53 24.07 22.89
CA PHE A 108 -13.41 24.58 23.95
C PHE A 108 -13.28 26.11 24.14
N ASP A 109 -12.11 26.67 23.79
CA ASP A 109 -11.77 28.07 24.02
C ASP A 109 -12.05 28.98 22.82
N SER A 110 -12.27 28.42 21.64
CA SER A 110 -12.64 29.15 20.42
C SER A 110 -13.87 28.50 19.84
N LEU A 111 -14.98 29.24 19.72
CA LEU A 111 -16.32 28.74 19.34
C LEU A 111 -16.42 28.02 17.97
N GLY A 112 -15.30 27.79 17.28
CA GLY A 112 -15.23 27.13 15.99
C GLY A 112 -15.11 25.62 16.08
N THR A 113 -15.89 24.93 15.25
CA THR A 113 -15.63 23.53 14.90
C THR A 113 -14.52 23.52 13.85
N TRP A 114 -13.62 22.53 13.89
CA TRP A 114 -12.54 22.39 12.91
C TRP A 114 -12.46 20.98 12.34
N TYR A 115 -11.97 20.88 11.10
CA TYR A 115 -11.64 19.63 10.42
C TYR A 115 -10.13 19.49 10.27
N GLU A 116 -9.65 18.26 10.47
CA GLU A 116 -8.26 17.86 10.21
C GLU A 116 -8.24 16.61 9.36
N VAL A 117 -7.54 16.67 8.23
CA VAL A 117 -7.27 15.48 7.42
C VAL A 117 -6.26 14.61 8.15
N ARG A 118 -6.59 13.33 8.32
CA ARG A 118 -5.75 12.35 9.02
C ARG A 118 -5.07 11.39 8.10
N ALA A 119 -5.75 11.04 7.02
CA ALA A 119 -5.20 10.14 6.03
C ALA A 119 -5.68 10.50 4.64
N PHE A 120 -4.78 10.35 3.69
CA PHE A 120 -5.04 10.32 2.27
C PHE A 120 -4.81 8.89 1.80
N VAL A 121 -5.76 8.31 1.07
CA VAL A 121 -5.67 6.91 0.64
C VAL A 121 -6.13 6.82 -0.80
N VAL A 122 -5.31 6.17 -1.62
CA VAL A 122 -5.64 5.85 -3.01
C VAL A 122 -5.25 4.42 -3.29
N ASP A 123 -6.23 3.65 -3.74
CA ASP A 123 -6.00 2.28 -4.16
C ASP A 123 -5.75 2.26 -5.66
N PHE A 124 -4.76 1.46 -6.04
CA PHE A 124 -4.35 1.24 -7.40
C PHE A 124 -4.46 -0.23 -7.74
N ARG A 125 -4.64 -0.51 -9.02
CA ARG A 125 -4.44 -1.84 -9.59
C ARG A 125 -3.61 -1.73 -10.86
N ARG A 126 -2.93 -2.79 -11.25
CA ARG A 126 -2.39 -2.92 -12.61
C ARG A 126 -2.54 -4.35 -13.06
N VAL A 127 -2.52 -4.56 -14.37
CA VAL A 127 -2.50 -5.91 -14.93
C VAL A 127 -1.28 -6.64 -14.36
N GLN A 128 -1.53 -7.76 -13.67
CA GLN A 128 -0.46 -8.59 -13.17
C GLN A 128 0.30 -9.14 -14.38
N LYS A 129 1.61 -8.88 -14.48
CA LYS A 129 2.43 -9.57 -15.46
C LYS A 129 2.29 -11.07 -15.21
N ASN A 130 1.81 -11.81 -16.22
CA ASN A 130 1.49 -13.25 -16.13
C ASN A 130 2.69 -14.12 -15.72
N SER A 131 3.91 -13.61 -15.83
CA SER A 131 5.12 -14.25 -15.35
C SER A 131 5.73 -13.48 -14.18
N LEU A 132 6.06 -14.20 -13.11
CA LEU A 132 7.01 -13.74 -12.10
C LEU A 132 8.35 -13.43 -12.79
N SER A 133 9.03 -12.36 -12.37
CA SER A 133 10.42 -12.11 -12.79
C SER A 133 11.33 -13.25 -12.30
N GLU A 134 12.54 -13.39 -12.87
CA GLU A 134 13.50 -14.40 -12.39
C GLU A 134 13.77 -14.26 -10.88
N LYS A 135 13.83 -13.02 -10.37
CA LYS A 135 14.00 -12.73 -8.93
C LYS A 135 12.79 -13.18 -8.11
N GLU A 136 11.58 -12.92 -8.60
CA GLU A 136 10.35 -13.34 -7.94
C GLU A 136 10.18 -14.87 -7.95
N GLN A 137 10.54 -15.52 -9.06
CA GLN A 137 10.55 -16.98 -9.17
C GLN A 137 11.54 -17.62 -8.19
N TYR A 138 12.71 -17.01 -8.02
CA TYR A 138 13.72 -17.48 -7.08
C TYR A 138 13.22 -17.52 -5.63
N LEU A 139 12.35 -16.59 -5.25
CA LEU A 139 11.81 -16.50 -3.89
C LEU A 139 10.79 -17.58 -3.57
N VAL A 140 10.09 -18.13 -4.55
CA VAL A 140 8.98 -19.07 -4.32
C VAL A 140 9.46 -20.28 -3.50
N GLY A 141 8.78 -20.54 -2.38
CA GLY A 141 9.15 -21.59 -1.43
C GLY A 141 9.28 -21.09 0.02
N GLU A 142 9.86 -21.93 0.88
CA GLU A 142 10.02 -21.67 2.31
C GLU A 142 11.44 -21.23 2.67
N TRP A 143 11.54 -20.24 3.54
CA TRP A 143 12.77 -19.64 4.01
C TRP A 143 12.77 -19.54 5.53
N TYR A 144 13.92 -19.78 6.16
CA TYR A 144 14.06 -19.86 7.61
C TYR A 144 15.20 -18.97 8.12
N SER A 145 14.99 -18.25 9.21
CA SER A 145 16.02 -17.39 9.81
C SER A 145 17.27 -18.18 10.26
N THR A 146 18.46 -17.65 9.98
CA THR A 146 19.76 -18.25 10.34
C THR A 146 20.29 -17.82 11.70
N ASN A 147 19.85 -16.67 12.21
CA ASN A 147 20.40 -16.06 13.42
C ASN A 147 19.77 -16.66 14.68
N GLU A 148 20.38 -17.74 15.19
CA GLU A 148 20.92 -17.86 16.56
C GLU A 148 21.01 -19.33 17.03
N PRO A 149 22.00 -19.65 17.90
CA PRO A 149 22.15 -20.98 18.47
C PRO A 149 20.88 -21.39 19.18
N VAL A 150 20.38 -22.55 18.78
CA VAL A 150 19.32 -23.24 19.52
C VAL A 150 19.89 -23.49 20.92
N PHE A 151 19.38 -22.80 21.93
CA PHE A 151 19.47 -23.31 23.30
C PHE A 151 18.70 -24.62 23.31
N ILE A 152 19.40 -25.71 22.98
CA ILE A 152 18.89 -27.06 23.17
C ILE A 152 18.84 -27.21 24.67
N ASN A 153 17.64 -27.09 25.25
CA ASN A 153 17.46 -27.54 26.62
C ASN A 153 17.73 -29.05 26.59
N PRO A 154 18.81 -29.55 27.23
CA PRO A 154 19.19 -30.96 27.15
C PRO A 154 18.11 -31.89 27.70
N PHE A 155 17.15 -31.36 28.47
CA PHE A 155 16.04 -32.10 29.06
C PHE A 155 14.79 -32.17 28.18
N ASN A 156 14.79 -31.59 26.97
CA ASN A 156 13.57 -31.53 26.14
C ASN A 156 13.86 -31.81 24.65
N GLN A 157 14.24 -33.06 24.35
CA GLN A 157 14.66 -33.52 23.01
C GLN A 157 13.55 -33.48 21.93
N ASN A 158 12.28 -33.27 22.30
CA ASN A 158 11.14 -33.28 21.37
C ASN A 158 10.60 -31.89 21.00
N LYS A 159 11.23 -30.80 21.44
CA LYS A 159 10.72 -29.45 21.16
C LYS A 159 11.17 -28.99 19.78
N LYS A 160 10.27 -29.07 18.78
CA LYS A 160 10.48 -28.49 17.44
C LYS A 160 11.03 -27.06 17.57
N ILE A 161 12.20 -26.82 16.98
CA ILE A 161 12.83 -25.50 16.98
C ILE A 161 11.92 -24.57 16.17
N LYS A 162 11.24 -23.64 16.85
CA LYS A 162 10.53 -22.56 16.18
C LYS A 162 11.59 -21.57 15.66
N ARG A 163 11.62 -21.35 14.35
CA ARG A 163 12.39 -20.30 13.67
C ARG A 163 11.41 -19.34 13.02
N ASP A 164 11.85 -18.13 12.71
CA ASP A 164 11.09 -17.27 11.83
C ASP A 164 11.05 -17.92 10.44
N GLN A 165 9.86 -17.93 9.83
CA GLN A 165 9.61 -18.54 8.53
C GLN A 165 8.99 -17.52 7.58
N LEU A 166 9.50 -17.45 6.36
CA LEU A 166 8.89 -16.74 5.24
C LEU A 166 8.47 -17.77 4.18
N ILE A 167 7.24 -17.66 3.68
CA ILE A 167 6.71 -18.55 2.64
C ILE A 167 6.25 -17.69 1.49
N PHE A 168 6.82 -17.87 0.31
CA PHE A 168 6.46 -17.13 -0.90
C PHE A 168 5.70 -18.04 -1.86
N HIS A 169 4.54 -17.57 -2.31
CA HIS A 169 3.68 -18.25 -3.26
C HIS A 169 3.87 -17.72 -4.68
N SER A 170 3.51 -18.53 -5.67
CA SER A 170 3.61 -18.17 -7.09
C SER A 170 2.69 -17.02 -7.52
N ASP A 171 1.69 -16.70 -6.70
CA ASP A 171 0.71 -15.63 -6.95
C ASP A 171 1.09 -14.30 -6.26
N ARG A 172 2.39 -14.11 -5.97
CA ARG A 172 2.93 -12.92 -5.29
C ARG A 172 2.46 -12.72 -3.85
N ARG A 173 1.79 -13.69 -3.23
CA ARG A 173 1.51 -13.66 -1.79
C ARG A 173 2.69 -14.19 -0.99
N PHE A 174 2.91 -13.64 0.19
CA PHE A 174 3.81 -14.25 1.16
C PHE A 174 3.21 -14.31 2.56
N ILE A 175 3.70 -15.25 3.34
CA ILE A 175 3.36 -15.46 4.74
C ILE A 175 4.64 -15.28 5.56
N TYR A 176 4.60 -14.40 6.56
CA TYR A 176 5.62 -14.29 7.59
C TYR A 176 5.11 -14.89 8.90
N ARG A 177 5.76 -15.96 9.36
CA ARG A 177 5.51 -16.60 10.65
C ARG A 177 6.67 -16.31 11.56
N PRO A 178 6.56 -15.34 12.48
CA PRO A 178 7.59 -15.13 13.47
C PRO A 178 7.64 -16.35 14.42
N ARG A 179 8.80 -16.56 15.03
CA ARG A 179 9.01 -17.55 16.09
C ARG A 179 8.01 -17.38 17.23
N TYR A 180 7.71 -16.12 17.55
CA TYR A 180 6.76 -15.71 18.56
C TYR A 180 5.81 -14.65 17.99
N GLY A 181 4.52 -14.84 18.18
CA GLY A 181 3.49 -13.91 17.73
C GLY A 181 2.60 -14.48 16.64
N ASN A 182 1.85 -13.58 15.99
CA ASN A 182 0.86 -13.93 14.97
C ASN A 182 1.49 -14.05 13.59
N GLU A 183 0.85 -14.83 12.72
CA GLU A 183 1.16 -14.90 11.30
C GLU A 183 0.75 -13.60 10.60
N TYR A 184 1.60 -13.12 9.69
CA TYR A 184 1.33 -11.95 8.87
C TYR A 184 1.27 -12.35 7.40
N ASN A 185 0.29 -11.79 6.69
CA ASN A 185 0.12 -11.99 5.26
C ASN A 185 0.53 -10.72 4.52
N GLY A 186 1.10 -10.89 3.33
CA GLY A 186 1.50 -9.78 2.50
C GLY A 186 1.62 -10.13 1.04
N VAL A 187 2.06 -9.15 0.26
CA VAL A 187 2.39 -9.32 -1.17
C VAL A 187 3.83 -8.91 -1.42
N PHE A 188 4.47 -9.55 -2.39
CA PHE A 188 5.80 -9.20 -2.84
C PHE A 188 5.80 -8.85 -4.32
N HIS A 189 6.65 -7.92 -4.72
CA HIS A 189 6.84 -7.56 -6.13
C HIS A 189 8.23 -6.97 -6.35
N GLU A 190 8.70 -7.02 -7.59
CA GLU A 190 9.86 -6.27 -8.04
C GLU A 190 9.44 -4.89 -8.57
N GLU A 191 10.10 -3.83 -8.08
CA GLU A 191 9.97 -2.46 -8.57
C GLU A 191 11.38 -1.89 -8.74
N GLU A 192 11.68 -1.32 -9.92
CA GLU A 192 12.98 -0.69 -10.21
C GLU A 192 14.22 -1.58 -9.94
N GLY A 193 14.06 -2.91 -10.07
CA GLY A 193 15.12 -3.88 -9.84
C GLY A 193 15.29 -4.30 -8.37
N ASP A 194 14.54 -3.71 -7.45
CA ASP A 194 14.52 -4.05 -6.03
C ASP A 194 13.27 -4.88 -5.68
N LEU A 195 13.40 -5.80 -4.73
CA LEU A 195 12.27 -6.57 -4.22
C LEU A 195 11.65 -5.88 -3.00
N TYR A 196 10.33 -5.69 -3.05
CA TYR A 196 9.55 -5.10 -1.97
C TYR A 196 8.60 -6.13 -1.35
N LEU A 197 8.55 -6.14 -0.01
CA LEU A 197 7.49 -6.82 0.74
C LEU A 197 6.51 -5.79 1.32
N SER A 198 5.23 -5.99 1.05
CA SER A 198 4.13 -5.20 1.60
C SER A 198 3.29 -6.07 2.54
N LEU A 199 3.44 -5.85 3.84
CA LEU A 199 2.65 -6.52 4.87
C LEU A 199 1.26 -5.89 4.97
N ARG A 200 0.20 -6.73 5.03
CA ARG A 200 -1.12 -6.30 5.48
C ARG A 200 -1.22 -6.51 6.98
N PHE A 201 -1.21 -5.42 7.74
CA PHE A 201 -1.51 -5.50 9.17
C PHE A 201 -3.04 -5.52 9.38
N PRO A 202 -3.60 -6.53 10.06
CA PRO A 202 -4.95 -6.41 10.63
C PRO A 202 -4.89 -5.32 11.72
N MET A 203 -5.81 -4.36 11.65
CA MET A 203 -5.79 -3.08 12.36
C MET A 203 -5.82 -3.18 13.89
N GLU A 204 -5.25 -2.17 14.57
CA GLU A 204 -5.91 -1.25 15.51
C GLU A 204 -4.82 -0.34 16.15
N TYR A 205 -4.95 0.99 16.00
CA TYR A 205 -4.25 2.07 16.74
C TYR A 205 -2.85 2.59 16.39
N ASP A 206 -2.01 1.99 15.54
CA ASP A 206 -0.77 2.70 15.12
C ASP A 206 -0.37 2.38 13.67
N TYR A 207 -0.70 3.29 12.76
CA TYR A 207 -0.63 3.08 11.31
C TYR A 207 0.76 3.39 10.74
N LYS A 208 1.73 2.50 10.99
CA LYS A 208 3.01 2.51 10.25
C LYS A 208 3.02 1.38 9.24
N CYS A 209 2.72 1.71 7.98
CA CYS A 209 2.98 0.82 6.86
C CYS A 209 4.51 0.67 6.72
N LYS A 210 5.08 -0.38 7.30
CA LYS A 210 6.51 -0.68 7.14
C LYS A 210 6.73 -1.34 5.78
N LYS A 211 7.23 -0.57 4.81
CA LYS A 211 7.88 -1.17 3.64
C LYS A 211 9.17 -1.82 4.13
N MET A 212 9.25 -3.15 4.03
CA MET A 212 10.50 -3.87 4.26
C MET A 212 11.23 -3.95 2.92
N LYS A 213 12.40 -3.30 2.84
CA LYS A 213 13.32 -3.49 1.71
C LYS A 213 14.10 -4.77 1.95
N ILE A 214 14.01 -5.71 1.02
CA ILE A 214 14.82 -6.93 1.05
C ILE A 214 15.96 -6.77 0.06
N LYS A 215 17.18 -6.99 0.54
CA LYS A 215 18.33 -7.10 -0.34
C LYS A 215 18.55 -8.58 -0.63
N ILE A 216 18.31 -8.99 -1.87
CA ILE A 216 18.65 -10.32 -2.36
C ILE A 216 20.04 -10.22 -3.01
N SER A 217 21.01 -10.96 -2.47
CA SER A 217 22.29 -11.20 -3.15
C SER A 217 22.13 -12.48 -3.96
N PHE A 218 22.25 -12.43 -5.29
CA PHE A 218 22.12 -13.63 -6.15
C PHE A 218 23.36 -14.54 -6.11
N ASN A 219 24.40 -14.14 -5.37
CA ASN A 219 25.60 -14.94 -5.22
C ASN A 219 25.59 -15.80 -3.93
N ASP A 220 24.64 -15.57 -3.02
CA ASP A 220 24.56 -16.26 -1.73
C ASP A 220 23.12 -16.71 -1.47
N ILE A 221 22.94 -17.89 -0.84
CA ILE A 221 21.65 -18.56 -0.54
C ILE A 221 20.81 -17.79 0.51
N ASP A 222 21.17 -16.53 0.78
CA ASP A 222 20.77 -15.73 1.92
C ASP A 222 19.85 -14.58 1.49
N LEU A 223 18.64 -14.57 2.05
CA LEU A 223 17.70 -13.46 1.98
C LEU A 223 17.90 -12.55 3.20
N ILE A 224 18.33 -11.31 2.95
CA ILE A 224 18.66 -10.35 4.02
C ILE A 224 17.56 -9.29 4.10
N CYS A 225 16.91 -9.19 5.26
CA CYS A 225 15.97 -8.13 5.58
C CYS A 225 16.30 -7.49 6.95
N ASP A 226 15.56 -6.45 7.33
CA ASP A 226 15.69 -5.78 8.64
C ASP A 226 15.43 -6.73 9.83
N LYS A 227 14.85 -7.90 9.59
CA LYS A 227 14.60 -8.95 10.60
C LYS A 227 15.71 -9.99 10.70
N GLY A 228 16.67 -10.01 9.77
CA GLY A 228 17.79 -10.95 9.79
C GLY A 228 18.05 -11.60 8.44
N ILE A 229 18.84 -12.67 8.49
CA ILE A 229 19.25 -13.46 7.33
C ILE A 229 18.40 -14.73 7.30
N TYR A 230 17.85 -15.08 6.14
CA TYR A 230 17.01 -16.25 5.93
C TYR A 230 17.62 -17.14 4.85
N ARG A 231 17.57 -18.46 5.05
CA ARG A 231 18.01 -19.46 4.08
C ARG A 231 16.86 -20.27 3.57
N ARG A 232 16.90 -20.63 2.29
CA ARG A 232 15.96 -21.57 1.70
C ARG A 232 16.10 -22.94 2.38
N ALA A 233 14.96 -23.58 2.60
CA ALA A 233 14.87 -24.94 3.14
C ALA A 233 15.57 -25.97 2.24
#